data_AF-A0A151TZ47-F1
#
_entry.id   AF-A0A151TZ47-F1
#
_cell.length_a   1.000
_cell.length_b   1.000
_cell.length_c   1.000
_cell.angle_alpha   90.00
_cell.angle_beta   90.00
_cell.angle_gamma   90.00
#
_symmetry.space_group_name_H-M   'P 1'
#
loop_
_entity.id
_entity.type
_entity.pdbx_description
1 polymer ?
#
loop_
_entity_poly.entity_id
_entity_poly.type
_entity_poly.pdbx_seq_one_letter_code
_entity_poly.pdbx_strand_id
1 'polypeptide(L)'
;MVSYTSVYKNESFVVTGHENGEILMHRVWEGGSSGEDYSSLFMENVGRFVLPENREDRLPVTLLEVHYVGRMKYILSADTSGKIKVFKENGSFYGSATPSSRPLVFLKQRLMFLTETGAGSLDLRGMKVREAECEGLNHSVARTYVFDAMERSKAYGYTSDGDLIYVLLHGDVMNFKCRVRYKKKFDMDQPLALQAIKGYLLIANPEKVSVYNVSSPHYVRVGVPRTVFSSSLDELRSSFLNHPNPGLDAETRVIPLIASDREKLVIVGLGGGYVGMYHSNLPIFKGEFNTMLWTSPVLFFILFLFGAWHFFAKKKEALTSWGPDDPFSSTSATTGAPMASGSGDRSFADSSSRSSEVMDLRGGNLRAPPPRRYGSPSRYSGGAASAYRLGGNADHNARPASVDPDFRATELKYRASTMDPPGFPKRRDGMFVANQVVNDRS
;
A
#
# COMPACT_ATOMS: atom_id res chain seq x y z
N MET A 1 -17.90 10.22 -7.88
CA MET A 1 -18.46 8.85 -7.86
C MET A 1 -17.45 7.92 -7.19
N VAL A 2 -17.89 6.87 -6.51
CA VAL A 2 -17.04 5.79 -5.99
C VAL A 2 -17.77 4.45 -6.13
N SER A 3 -17.05 3.34 -6.30
CA SER A 3 -17.63 2.00 -6.41
C SER A 3 -16.96 0.97 -5.48
N TYR A 4 -17.71 -0.09 -5.15
CA TYR A 4 -17.23 -1.25 -4.41
C TYR A 4 -18.01 -2.51 -4.80
N THR A 5 -17.37 -3.68 -4.71
CA THR A 5 -18.02 -4.96 -4.99
C THR A 5 -19.05 -5.31 -3.90
N SER A 6 -20.10 -6.03 -4.30
CA SER A 6 -21.01 -6.70 -3.37
C SER A 6 -20.28 -7.86 -2.65
N VAL A 7 -21.00 -8.56 -1.77
CA VAL A 7 -20.56 -9.88 -1.26
C VAL A 7 -20.83 -10.96 -2.33
N TYR A 8 -21.81 -10.74 -3.20
CA TYR A 8 -22.13 -11.58 -4.36
C TYR A 8 -21.22 -11.20 -5.53
N LYS A 9 -20.60 -12.19 -6.19
CA LYS A 9 -19.54 -11.94 -7.20
C LYS A 9 -19.99 -11.15 -8.43
N ASN A 10 -21.27 -11.25 -8.80
CA ASN A 10 -21.82 -10.67 -10.03
C ASN A 10 -22.45 -9.28 -9.80
N GLU A 11 -22.34 -8.73 -8.59
CA GLU A 11 -22.92 -7.43 -8.20
C GLU A 11 -21.83 -6.46 -7.72
N SER A 12 -22.04 -5.18 -7.99
CA SER A 12 -21.28 -4.05 -7.42
C SER A 12 -22.21 -2.90 -7.06
N PHE A 13 -21.77 -2.06 -6.14
CA PHE A 13 -22.47 -0.83 -5.76
C PHE A 13 -21.69 0.39 -6.26
N VAL A 14 -22.43 1.35 -6.80
CA VAL A 14 -21.92 2.62 -7.30
C VAL A 14 -22.59 3.74 -6.52
N VAL A 15 -21.79 4.55 -5.84
CA VAL A 15 -22.24 5.72 -5.09
C VAL A 15 -21.92 6.98 -5.90
N THR A 16 -22.97 7.72 -6.21
CA THR A 16 -22.93 8.99 -6.95
C THR A 16 -23.19 10.15 -6.00
N GLY A 17 -22.52 11.27 -6.22
CA GLY A 17 -22.68 12.51 -5.49
C GLY A 17 -22.90 13.62 -6.49
N HIS A 18 -23.83 14.52 -6.18
CA HIS A 18 -24.45 15.43 -7.15
C HIS A 18 -24.26 16.90 -6.76
N GLU A 19 -24.49 17.79 -7.72
CA GLU A 19 -24.34 19.23 -7.53
C GLU A 19 -25.38 19.82 -6.56
N ASN A 20 -26.58 19.23 -6.53
CA ASN A 20 -27.64 19.54 -5.55
C ASN A 20 -27.38 18.94 -4.14
N GLY A 21 -26.14 18.58 -3.83
CA GLY A 21 -25.68 17.95 -2.59
C GLY A 21 -26.25 16.56 -2.28
N GLU A 22 -27.02 15.95 -3.18
CA GLU A 22 -27.54 14.60 -2.97
C GLU A 22 -26.47 13.53 -3.19
N ILE A 23 -26.59 12.41 -2.46
CA ILE A 23 -25.78 11.22 -2.66
C ILE A 23 -26.72 10.04 -2.85
N LEU A 24 -26.56 9.30 -3.95
CA LEU A 24 -27.41 8.19 -4.37
C LEU A 24 -26.59 6.90 -4.50
N MET A 25 -27.16 5.80 -4.04
CA MET A 25 -26.57 4.46 -4.12
C MET A 25 -27.30 3.64 -5.19
N HIS A 26 -26.52 3.09 -6.11
CA HIS A 26 -27.02 2.25 -7.20
C HIS A 26 -26.40 0.87 -7.11
N ARG A 27 -27.20 -0.16 -7.36
CA ARG A 27 -26.72 -1.53 -7.57
C ARG A 27 -26.52 -1.73 -9.07
N VAL A 28 -25.38 -2.32 -9.43
CA VAL A 28 -25.00 -2.66 -10.81
C VAL A 28 -24.67 -4.14 -10.84
N TRP A 29 -25.25 -4.89 -11.77
CA TRP A 29 -25.00 -6.33 -11.87
C TRP A 29 -25.05 -6.82 -13.32
N GLU A 30 -24.34 -7.91 -13.56
CA GLU A 30 -24.38 -8.63 -14.82
C GLU A 30 -25.48 -9.70 -14.76
N GLY A 31 -26.37 -9.70 -15.74
CA GLY A 31 -27.43 -10.69 -15.87
C GLY A 31 -27.55 -11.19 -17.31
N GLY A 32 -27.67 -12.50 -17.48
CA GLY A 32 -27.97 -13.14 -18.76
C GLY A 32 -29.17 -14.08 -18.61
N SER A 33 -29.90 -14.31 -19.70
CA SER A 33 -30.78 -15.48 -19.82
C SER A 33 -29.95 -16.77 -19.79
N SER A 34 -30.57 -17.92 -19.48
CA SER A 34 -29.89 -19.23 -19.51
C SER A 34 -29.70 -19.77 -20.94
N GLY A 35 -29.04 -18.98 -21.78
CA GLY A 35 -28.67 -19.25 -23.16
C GLY A 35 -27.47 -18.38 -23.51
N GLU A 36 -26.57 -18.91 -24.34
CA GLU A 36 -25.25 -18.34 -24.59
C GLU A 36 -25.30 -17.00 -25.37
N ASP A 37 -24.17 -16.31 -25.43
CA ASP A 37 -23.84 -15.10 -26.22
C ASP A 37 -24.25 -13.69 -25.71
N TYR A 38 -25.15 -13.49 -24.74
CA TYR A 38 -25.50 -12.12 -24.27
C TYR A 38 -25.57 -11.97 -22.74
N SER A 39 -24.55 -11.35 -22.14
CA SER A 39 -24.67 -10.74 -20.82
C SER A 39 -25.08 -9.27 -20.93
N SER A 40 -26.04 -8.88 -20.10
CA SER A 40 -26.57 -7.52 -20.03
C SER A 40 -26.22 -6.88 -18.69
N LEU A 41 -25.78 -5.61 -18.73
CA LEU A 41 -25.47 -4.85 -17.53
C LEU A 41 -26.72 -4.11 -17.04
N PHE A 42 -27.19 -4.45 -15.85
CA PHE A 42 -28.34 -3.83 -15.20
C PHE A 42 -27.88 -2.83 -14.14
N MET A 43 -28.65 -1.75 -13.97
CA MET A 43 -28.42 -0.72 -12.96
C MET A 43 -29.74 -0.28 -12.33
N GLU A 44 -29.79 -0.21 -11.01
CA GLU A 44 -30.98 0.12 -10.20
C GLU A 44 -30.59 1.11 -9.11
N ASN A 45 -31.41 2.15 -8.88
CA ASN A 45 -31.25 2.97 -7.69
C ASN A 45 -31.82 2.24 -6.46
N VAL A 46 -30.93 1.78 -5.57
CA VAL A 46 -31.29 0.99 -4.37
C VAL A 46 -31.31 1.84 -3.10
N GLY A 47 -31.01 3.14 -3.20
CA GLY A 47 -31.15 4.04 -2.07
C GLY A 47 -30.59 5.45 -2.25
N ARG A 48 -30.83 6.25 -1.23
CA ARG A 48 -30.37 7.64 -1.05
C ARG A 48 -29.76 7.77 0.34
N PHE A 49 -28.67 8.51 0.45
CA PHE A 49 -28.11 8.86 1.75
C PHE A 49 -28.84 10.07 2.32
N VAL A 50 -29.38 9.94 3.54
CA VAL A 50 -30.28 10.93 4.14
C VAL A 50 -29.60 11.59 5.33
N LEU A 51 -29.59 12.93 5.35
CA LEU A 51 -29.17 13.73 6.50
C LEU A 51 -30.35 13.92 7.48
N PRO A 52 -30.13 14.02 8.81
CA PRO A 52 -31.22 13.95 9.78
C PRO A 52 -32.26 15.09 9.72
N GLU A 53 -31.85 16.32 9.40
CA GLU A 53 -32.72 17.51 9.51
C GLU A 53 -32.54 18.51 8.36
N ASN A 54 -33.58 19.33 8.16
CA ASN A 54 -33.63 20.40 7.17
C ASN A 54 -32.79 21.62 7.61
N ARG A 55 -32.28 22.38 6.61
CA ARG A 55 -31.58 23.70 6.70
C ARG A 55 -30.04 23.72 6.66
N GLU A 56 -29.34 22.60 6.52
CA GLU A 56 -28.01 22.69 5.89
C GLU A 56 -28.20 22.83 4.37
N ASP A 57 -27.67 23.91 3.80
CA ASP A 57 -27.62 24.07 2.35
C ASP A 57 -26.93 22.85 1.72
N ARG A 58 -27.57 22.28 0.70
CA ARG A 58 -27.08 21.07 0.04
C ARG A 58 -25.99 21.42 -0.96
N LEU A 59 -24.83 21.77 -0.43
CA LEU A 59 -23.64 22.12 -1.18
C LEU A 59 -23.18 20.97 -2.10
N PRO A 60 -22.64 21.26 -3.31
CA PRO A 60 -22.18 20.26 -4.27
C PRO A 60 -21.21 19.24 -3.66
N VAL A 61 -21.45 17.95 -3.91
CA VAL A 61 -20.58 16.88 -3.44
C VAL A 61 -19.30 16.84 -4.28
N THR A 62 -18.18 17.30 -3.72
CA THR A 62 -16.92 17.39 -4.46
C THR A 62 -16.05 16.14 -4.34
N LEU A 63 -16.16 15.40 -3.23
CA LEU A 63 -15.42 14.14 -3.01
C LEU A 63 -16.35 13.02 -2.52
N LEU A 64 -16.03 11.78 -2.92
CA LEU A 64 -16.60 10.54 -2.42
C LEU A 64 -15.50 9.46 -2.33
N GLU A 65 -15.43 8.74 -1.22
CA GLU A 65 -14.55 7.56 -1.07
C GLU A 65 -15.21 6.53 -0.12
N VAL A 66 -14.83 5.25 -0.25
CA VAL A 66 -15.39 4.15 0.56
C VAL A 66 -14.29 3.61 1.46
N HIS A 67 -14.49 3.74 2.78
CA HIS A 67 -13.57 3.27 3.79
C HIS A 67 -14.07 1.99 4.47
N TYR A 68 -13.15 1.05 4.69
CA TYR A 68 -13.45 -0.29 5.20
C TYR A 68 -12.93 -0.46 6.63
N VAL A 69 -13.83 -0.72 7.58
CA VAL A 69 -13.51 -0.94 9.00
C VAL A 69 -13.95 -2.35 9.38
N GLY A 70 -13.02 -3.30 9.21
CA GLY A 70 -13.32 -4.74 9.35
C GLY A 70 -14.29 -5.20 8.27
N ARG A 71 -15.54 -5.49 8.65
CA ARG A 71 -16.64 -5.83 7.72
C ARG A 71 -17.55 -4.64 7.38
N MET A 72 -17.43 -3.52 8.10
CA MET A 72 -18.28 -2.34 7.88
C MET A 72 -17.72 -1.46 6.77
N LYS A 73 -18.57 -1.04 5.83
CA LYS A 73 -18.24 0.01 4.84
C LYS A 73 -18.85 1.34 5.29
N TYR A 74 -18.03 2.38 5.25
CA TYR A 74 -18.42 3.76 5.47
C TYR A 74 -18.24 4.54 4.17
N ILE A 75 -19.26 5.31 3.79
CA ILE A 75 -19.20 6.25 2.67
C ILE A 75 -18.81 7.60 3.26
N LEU A 76 -17.66 8.12 2.83
CA LEU A 76 -17.22 9.47 3.16
C LEU A 76 -17.54 10.37 1.97
N SER A 77 -18.12 11.53 2.24
CA SER A 77 -18.23 12.63 1.28
C SER A 77 -17.64 13.91 1.83
N ALA A 78 -17.22 14.82 0.94
CA ALA A 78 -16.94 16.21 1.28
C ALA A 78 -17.62 17.13 0.26
N ASP A 79 -18.19 18.23 0.75
CA ASP A 79 -18.83 19.25 -0.08
C ASP A 79 -17.94 20.49 -0.29
N THR A 80 -18.44 21.51 -0.99
CA THR A 80 -17.67 22.72 -1.32
C THR A 80 -17.22 23.54 -0.09
N SER A 81 -17.86 23.39 1.08
CA SER A 81 -17.39 24.00 2.33
C SER A 81 -16.20 23.26 2.95
N GLY A 82 -15.85 22.08 2.43
CA GLY A 82 -14.88 21.15 3.02
C GLY A 82 -15.44 20.30 4.16
N LYS A 83 -16.71 20.49 4.58
CA LYS A 83 -17.37 19.67 5.59
C LYS A 83 -17.41 18.20 5.14
N ILE A 84 -16.84 17.32 5.97
CA ILE A 84 -16.86 15.87 5.74
C ILE A 84 -18.14 15.29 6.37
N LYS A 85 -18.93 14.58 5.57
CA LYS A 85 -20.13 13.85 6.00
C LYS A 85 -19.86 12.35 5.85
N VAL A 86 -20.19 11.58 6.88
CA VAL A 86 -19.96 10.12 6.92
C VAL A 86 -21.28 9.39 7.06
N PHE A 87 -21.44 8.35 6.27
CA PHE A 87 -22.62 7.49 6.25
C PHE A 87 -22.21 6.01 6.35
N LYS A 88 -23.13 5.17 6.82
CA LYS A 88 -23.01 3.71 6.78
C LYS A 88 -23.49 3.19 5.42
N GLU A 89 -23.08 1.98 5.06
CA GLU A 89 -23.50 1.26 3.85
C GLU A 89 -25.03 1.24 3.62
N ASN A 90 -25.86 1.25 4.67
CA ASN A 90 -27.32 1.25 4.57
C ASN A 90 -27.96 2.64 4.33
N GLY A 91 -27.21 3.64 3.87
CA GLY A 91 -27.70 5.00 3.62
C GLY A 91 -27.77 5.91 4.86
N SER A 92 -27.70 5.35 6.08
CA SER A 92 -27.87 6.15 7.31
C SER A 92 -26.67 7.03 7.64
N PHE A 93 -26.94 8.28 8.02
CA PHE A 93 -25.93 9.21 8.53
C PHE A 93 -25.25 8.64 9.78
N TYR A 94 -23.93 8.77 9.85
CA TYR A 94 -23.10 8.35 10.98
C TYR A 94 -22.57 9.55 11.77
N GLY A 95 -22.23 10.63 11.07
CA GLY A 95 -21.76 11.88 11.67
C GLY A 95 -21.12 12.80 10.63
N SER A 96 -20.73 13.99 11.05
CA SER A 96 -19.96 14.92 10.21
C SER A 96 -18.90 15.67 11.02
N ALA A 97 -17.84 16.09 10.35
CA ALA A 97 -16.79 16.93 10.93
C ALA A 97 -16.26 17.93 9.89
N THR A 98 -15.86 19.12 10.33
CA THR A 98 -15.35 20.18 9.45
C THR A 98 -13.86 20.40 9.73
N PRO A 99 -12.96 20.05 8.79
CA PRO A 99 -11.54 20.42 8.86
C PRO A 99 -11.35 21.93 8.71
N SER A 100 -10.20 22.48 9.13
CA SER A 100 -9.87 23.90 8.91
C SER A 100 -9.44 24.19 7.47
N SER A 101 -8.93 23.17 6.76
CA SER A 101 -8.47 23.27 5.37
C SER A 101 -9.23 22.29 4.49
N ARG A 102 -9.72 22.76 3.33
CA ARG A 102 -10.62 21.97 2.46
C ARG A 102 -9.98 20.65 2.00
N PRO A 103 -10.62 19.48 2.20
CA PRO A 103 -10.15 18.22 1.64
C PRO A 103 -10.13 18.22 0.11
N LEU A 104 -9.06 17.67 -0.46
CA LEU A 104 -8.85 17.52 -1.90
C LEU A 104 -8.83 16.05 -2.37
N VAL A 105 -8.43 15.10 -1.51
CA VAL A 105 -8.50 13.67 -1.81
C VAL A 105 -8.45 12.82 -0.54
N PHE A 106 -9.26 11.76 -0.48
CA PHE A 106 -9.25 10.77 0.60
C PHE A 106 -8.28 9.62 0.32
N LEU A 107 -7.62 9.10 1.35
CA LEU A 107 -6.79 7.90 1.26
C LEU A 107 -7.63 6.65 1.50
N LYS A 108 -8.15 6.01 0.44
CA LYS A 108 -9.01 4.80 0.45
C LYS A 108 -8.84 3.81 1.63
N GLN A 109 -7.62 3.53 2.06
CA GLN A 109 -7.30 2.50 3.08
C GLN A 109 -7.17 3.01 4.53
N ARG A 110 -7.23 4.31 4.77
CA ARG A 110 -7.08 4.92 6.11
C ARG A 110 -7.97 6.15 6.22
N LEU A 111 -8.44 6.49 7.41
CA LEU A 111 -9.22 7.70 7.64
C LEU A 111 -8.30 8.94 7.65
N MET A 112 -7.71 9.24 6.49
CA MET A 112 -6.80 10.34 6.24
C MET A 112 -7.07 10.94 4.86
N PHE A 113 -6.75 12.22 4.69
CA PHE A 113 -6.96 12.98 3.47
C PHE A 113 -5.87 14.04 3.30
N LEU A 114 -5.67 14.51 2.08
CA LEU A 114 -4.88 15.71 1.80
C LEU A 114 -5.83 16.91 1.66
N THR A 115 -5.38 18.08 2.11
CA THR A 115 -6.11 19.34 2.05
C THR A 115 -5.35 20.37 1.21
N GLU A 116 -5.97 21.51 0.97
CA GLU A 116 -5.38 22.66 0.27
C GLU A 116 -4.03 23.12 0.88
N THR A 117 -3.83 22.99 2.20
CA THR A 117 -2.60 23.42 2.91
C THR A 117 -1.84 22.31 3.65
N GLY A 118 -2.37 21.09 3.69
CA GLY A 118 -1.93 20.09 4.66
C GLY A 118 -2.44 18.69 4.41
N ALA A 119 -2.48 17.91 5.50
CA ALA A 119 -3.15 16.63 5.57
C ALA A 119 -4.03 16.59 6.83
N GLY A 120 -5.11 15.82 6.76
CA GLY A 120 -5.99 15.57 7.89
C GLY A 120 -6.21 14.07 8.14
N SER A 121 -6.67 13.74 9.33
CA SER A 121 -7.22 12.43 9.69
C SER A 121 -8.55 12.58 10.41
N LEU A 122 -9.37 11.53 10.36
CA LEU A 122 -10.70 11.50 10.98
C LEU A 122 -10.84 10.31 11.92
N ASP A 123 -11.02 10.56 13.21
CA ASP A 123 -11.47 9.53 14.14
C ASP A 123 -12.99 9.38 14.04
N LEU A 124 -13.46 8.22 13.55
CA LEU A 124 -14.88 7.89 13.50
C LEU A 124 -15.53 7.79 14.90
N ARG A 125 -14.78 7.45 15.95
CA ARG A 125 -15.35 7.24 17.30
C ARG A 125 -15.83 8.53 17.93
N GLY A 126 -15.03 9.60 17.82
CA GLY A 126 -15.38 10.93 18.31
C GLY A 126 -15.86 11.91 17.24
N MET A 127 -15.88 11.51 15.96
CA MET A 127 -16.02 12.39 14.79
C MET A 127 -15.07 13.60 14.85
N LYS A 128 -13.83 13.36 15.27
CA LYS A 128 -12.81 14.42 15.44
C LYS A 128 -11.81 14.40 14.30
N VAL A 129 -11.55 15.58 13.74
CA VAL A 129 -10.43 15.79 12.79
C VAL A 129 -9.14 16.03 13.57
N ARG A 130 -8.02 15.52 13.06
CA ARG A 130 -6.66 15.99 13.37
C ARG A 130 -6.04 16.52 12.10
N GLU A 131 -5.27 17.60 12.16
CA GLU A 131 -4.66 18.22 10.97
C GLU A 131 -3.16 18.45 11.21
N ALA A 132 -2.38 18.42 10.13
CA ALA A 132 -0.98 18.82 10.11
C ALA A 132 -0.63 19.45 8.76
N GLU A 133 0.10 20.56 8.79
CA GLU A 133 0.58 21.25 7.58
C GLU A 133 1.54 20.36 6.78
N CYS A 134 1.61 20.59 5.46
CA CYS A 134 2.55 19.91 4.59
C CYS A 134 3.89 20.67 4.52
N GLU A 135 4.87 20.19 5.28
CA GLU A 135 6.26 20.68 5.29
C GLU A 135 6.79 20.78 3.85
N GLY A 136 7.19 21.98 3.42
CA GLY A 136 7.66 22.28 2.06
C GLY A 136 6.62 22.81 1.07
N LEU A 137 5.36 23.05 1.47
CA LEU A 137 4.42 23.82 0.64
C LEU A 137 4.77 25.33 0.59
N ASN A 138 5.46 25.87 1.60
CA ASN A 138 5.93 27.27 1.63
C ASN A 138 4.81 28.29 1.35
N HIS A 139 3.67 28.16 2.04
CA HIS A 139 2.43 28.94 1.85
C HIS A 139 1.73 28.79 0.49
N SER A 140 2.29 28.04 -0.47
CA SER A 140 1.57 27.67 -1.69
C SER A 140 0.45 26.68 -1.41
N VAL A 141 -0.65 26.82 -2.14
CA VAL A 141 -1.90 26.09 -1.89
C VAL A 141 -2.06 25.02 -2.96
N ALA A 142 -2.30 23.77 -2.57
CA ALA A 142 -2.63 22.71 -3.51
C ALA A 142 -4.02 22.95 -4.11
N ARG A 143 -4.18 22.73 -5.43
CA ARG A 143 -5.47 22.80 -6.13
C ARG A 143 -6.09 21.43 -6.37
N THR A 144 -5.26 20.40 -6.49
CA THR A 144 -5.68 19.02 -6.77
C THR A 144 -4.57 18.05 -6.37
N TYR A 145 -4.96 16.83 -6.00
CA TYR A 145 -4.07 15.72 -5.64
C TYR A 145 -4.61 14.39 -6.16
N VAL A 146 -3.71 13.48 -6.52
CA VAL A 146 -4.03 12.06 -6.75
C VAL A 146 -3.02 11.17 -6.01
N PHE A 147 -3.51 10.19 -5.24
CA PHE A 147 -2.66 9.17 -4.61
C PHE A 147 -2.08 8.22 -5.65
N ASP A 148 -0.81 7.85 -5.47
CA ASP A 148 -0.13 6.86 -6.29
C ASP A 148 -0.82 5.48 -6.19
N ALA A 149 -0.90 4.77 -7.32
CA ALA A 149 -1.56 3.47 -7.39
C ALA A 149 -0.86 2.37 -6.55
N MET A 150 0.47 2.45 -6.45
CA MET A 150 1.32 1.48 -5.76
C MET A 150 1.76 2.00 -4.39
N GLU A 151 2.29 3.21 -4.33
CA GLU A 151 2.78 3.86 -3.11
C GLU A 151 1.63 4.54 -2.36
N ARG A 152 0.84 3.75 -1.62
CA ARG A 152 -0.38 4.16 -0.90
C ARG A 152 -0.26 5.40 0.01
N SER A 153 0.95 5.82 0.39
CA SER A 153 1.23 7.02 1.20
C SER A 153 1.78 8.21 0.39
N LYS A 154 1.91 8.07 -0.94
CA LYS A 154 2.43 9.08 -1.87
C LYS A 154 1.30 9.66 -2.69
N ALA A 155 1.31 10.97 -2.91
CA ALA A 155 0.39 11.64 -3.82
C ALA A 155 1.12 12.67 -4.69
N TYR A 156 0.67 12.83 -5.92
CA TYR A 156 1.09 13.90 -6.83
C TYR A 156 0.03 15.00 -6.78
N GLY A 157 0.43 16.26 -6.87
CA GLY A 157 -0.50 17.38 -6.85
C GLY A 157 0.02 18.60 -7.59
N TYR A 158 -0.86 19.57 -7.80
CA TYR A 158 -0.55 20.81 -8.51
C TYR A 158 -0.90 22.02 -7.63
N THR A 159 -0.02 23.02 -7.54
CA THR A 159 -0.18 24.18 -6.65
C THR A 159 -0.75 25.42 -7.36
N SER A 160 -1.20 26.37 -6.56
CA SER A 160 -1.50 27.76 -6.93
C SER A 160 -0.42 28.42 -7.80
N ASP A 161 0.84 28.07 -7.55
CA ASP A 161 2.02 28.72 -8.13
C ASP A 161 2.42 28.10 -9.49
N GLY A 162 1.68 27.10 -9.99
CA GLY A 162 2.08 26.34 -11.17
C GLY A 162 3.23 25.36 -10.91
N ASP A 163 3.30 24.73 -9.73
CA ASP A 163 4.27 23.65 -9.47
C ASP A 163 3.60 22.28 -9.41
N LEU A 164 4.22 21.31 -10.09
CA LEU A 164 3.97 19.89 -9.84
C LEU A 164 4.75 19.48 -8.59
N ILE A 165 4.02 19.02 -7.59
CA ILE A 165 4.56 18.48 -6.33
C ILE A 165 4.31 16.98 -6.24
N TYR A 166 5.13 16.29 -5.44
CA TYR A 166 4.64 15.06 -4.80
C TYR A 166 4.94 15.08 -3.30
N VAL A 167 4.03 14.45 -2.57
CA VAL A 167 3.86 14.51 -1.12
C VAL A 167 3.89 13.10 -0.56
N LEU A 168 4.54 12.92 0.60
CA LEU A 168 4.55 11.66 1.34
C LEU A 168 3.90 11.83 2.73
N LEU A 169 2.78 11.17 2.95
CA LEU A 169 2.02 11.13 4.20
C LEU A 169 2.49 9.96 5.08
N HIS A 170 3.38 10.24 6.03
CA HIS A 170 3.97 9.24 6.93
C HIS A 170 3.14 9.11 8.22
N GLY A 171 3.15 7.93 8.85
CA GLY A 171 2.53 7.70 10.16
C GLY A 171 1.19 6.95 10.12
N ASP A 172 0.28 7.27 11.04
CA ASP A 172 -1.05 6.68 11.18
C ASP A 172 -2.15 7.73 11.47
N VAL A 173 -3.39 7.30 11.67
CA VAL A 173 -4.57 8.18 11.89
C VAL A 173 -4.41 9.04 13.15
N MET A 174 -3.61 8.64 14.13
CA MET A 174 -3.39 9.39 15.38
C MET A 174 -2.16 10.31 15.29
N ASN A 175 -1.10 9.85 14.62
CA ASN A 175 0.19 10.50 14.51
C ASN A 175 0.70 10.43 13.06
N PHE A 176 0.44 11.45 12.25
CA PHE A 176 0.93 11.56 10.89
C PHE A 176 1.80 12.80 10.67
N LYS A 177 2.57 12.81 9.58
CA LYS A 177 3.34 13.95 9.09
C LYS A 177 3.21 14.04 7.57
N CYS A 178 2.80 15.19 7.06
CA CYS A 178 2.80 15.50 5.64
C CYS A 178 4.13 16.16 5.24
N ARG A 179 4.75 15.71 4.15
CA ARG A 179 5.98 16.30 3.61
C ARG A 179 5.94 16.37 2.09
N VAL A 180 6.08 17.57 1.53
CA VAL A 180 6.49 17.76 0.13
C VAL A 180 7.92 17.23 0.01
N ARG A 181 8.20 16.46 -1.05
CA ARG A 181 9.52 15.86 -1.30
C ARG A 181 10.11 16.24 -2.65
N TYR A 182 9.31 16.92 -3.48
CA TYR A 182 9.64 17.47 -4.78
C TYR A 182 8.65 18.58 -5.07
N LYS A 183 9.15 19.70 -5.58
CA LYS A 183 8.39 20.84 -6.11
C LYS A 183 9.16 21.31 -7.35
N LYS A 184 8.49 21.37 -8.51
CA LYS A 184 9.08 21.88 -9.75
C LYS A 184 8.01 22.62 -10.55
N LYS A 185 8.37 23.78 -11.11
CA LYS A 185 7.53 24.52 -12.07
C LYS A 185 7.07 23.59 -13.20
N PHE A 186 5.79 23.67 -13.50
CA PHE A 186 5.08 22.76 -14.39
C PHE A 186 4.13 23.57 -15.26
N ASP A 187 4.61 23.87 -16.47
CA ASP A 187 4.00 24.80 -17.40
C ASP A 187 2.85 24.14 -18.18
N MET A 188 1.65 24.16 -17.60
CA MET A 188 0.42 23.61 -18.17
C MET A 188 -0.80 24.44 -17.72
N ASP A 189 -1.60 24.90 -18.68
CA ASP A 189 -2.81 25.69 -18.44
C ASP A 189 -3.88 24.94 -17.64
N GLN A 190 -4.60 25.69 -16.81
CA GLN A 190 -5.75 25.20 -16.03
C GLN A 190 -7.05 25.28 -16.86
N PRO A 191 -8.05 24.40 -16.59
CA PRO A 191 -8.10 23.37 -15.55
C PRO A 191 -7.26 22.12 -15.84
N LEU A 192 -6.75 21.48 -14.78
CA LEU A 192 -6.03 20.20 -14.85
C LEU A 192 -6.78 19.07 -14.15
N ALA A 193 -6.78 17.88 -14.76
CA ALA A 193 -7.18 16.64 -14.12
C ALA A 193 -6.00 15.66 -14.03
N LEU A 194 -5.83 15.04 -12.87
CA LEU A 194 -4.71 14.15 -12.54
C LEU A 194 -5.23 12.75 -12.25
N GLN A 195 -4.65 11.74 -12.89
CA GLN A 195 -4.92 10.33 -12.60
C GLN A 195 -3.62 9.54 -12.48
N ALA A 196 -3.47 8.73 -11.42
CA ALA A 196 -2.36 7.80 -11.28
C ALA A 196 -2.78 6.38 -11.68
N ILE A 197 -1.90 5.69 -12.41
CA ILE A 197 -1.93 4.25 -12.63
C ILE A 197 -0.58 3.64 -12.19
N LYS A 198 -0.40 2.35 -12.40
CA LYS A 198 0.74 1.55 -11.92
C LYS A 198 2.10 2.02 -12.49
N GLY A 199 2.75 2.93 -11.78
CA GLY A 199 4.05 3.51 -12.15
C GLY A 199 3.98 4.76 -13.05
N TYR A 200 2.78 5.25 -13.37
CA TYR A 200 2.59 6.40 -14.26
C TYR A 200 1.57 7.40 -13.71
N LEU A 201 1.86 8.68 -13.90
CA LEU A 201 0.96 9.81 -13.65
C LEU A 201 0.49 10.38 -14.99
N LEU A 202 -0.81 10.51 -15.16
CA LEU A 202 -1.45 11.15 -16.30
C LEU A 202 -1.97 12.51 -15.88
N ILE A 203 -1.70 13.53 -16.67
CA ILE A 203 -2.15 14.91 -16.46
C ILE A 203 -2.81 15.38 -17.75
N ALA A 204 -4.09 15.73 -17.69
CA ALA A 204 -4.85 16.29 -18.80
C ALA A 204 -5.16 17.78 -18.55
N ASN A 205 -5.02 18.60 -19.58
CA ASN A 205 -5.65 19.93 -19.69
C ASN A 205 -6.72 19.90 -20.80
N PRO A 206 -7.41 21.00 -21.14
CA PRO A 206 -8.42 21.01 -22.22
C PRO A 206 -7.88 20.79 -23.64
N GLU A 207 -6.56 20.68 -23.83
CA GLU A 207 -5.91 20.59 -25.14
C GLU A 207 -5.23 19.23 -25.36
N LYS A 208 -4.60 18.67 -24.32
CA LYS A 208 -3.70 17.50 -24.42
C LYS A 208 -3.64 16.69 -23.12
N VAL A 209 -3.38 15.39 -23.30
CA VAL A 209 -3.03 14.46 -22.21
C VAL A 209 -1.52 14.23 -22.23
N SER A 210 -0.88 14.39 -21.09
CA SER A 210 0.56 14.17 -20.90
C SER A 210 0.81 13.05 -19.89
N VAL A 211 1.68 12.10 -20.23
CA VAL A 211 1.96 10.90 -19.43
C VAL A 211 3.38 10.95 -18.89
N TYR A 212 3.53 10.75 -17.58
CA TYR A 212 4.79 10.80 -16.86
C TYR A 212 5.09 9.46 -16.20
N ASN A 213 6.29 8.93 -16.42
CA ASN A 213 6.82 7.82 -15.65
C ASN A 213 7.22 8.35 -14.26
N VAL A 214 6.61 7.77 -13.22
CA VAL A 214 6.85 8.09 -11.81
C VAL A 214 7.37 6.89 -11.01
N SER A 215 7.66 5.78 -11.69
CA SER A 215 8.28 4.61 -11.08
C SER A 215 9.68 4.95 -10.56
N SER A 216 9.95 4.61 -9.30
CA SER A 216 11.26 4.75 -8.69
C SER A 216 11.91 3.38 -8.52
N PRO A 217 13.12 3.14 -9.05
CA PRO A 217 13.82 1.87 -8.82
C PRO A 217 14.33 1.74 -7.37
N HIS A 218 14.37 2.83 -6.60
CA HIS A 218 14.85 2.86 -5.21
C HIS A 218 13.92 3.72 -4.33
N TYR A 219 13.60 3.23 -3.14
CA TYR A 219 12.85 3.98 -2.12
C TYR A 219 13.61 5.20 -1.56
N VAL A 220 14.94 5.24 -1.71
CA VAL A 220 15.82 6.27 -1.10
C VAL A 220 16.05 7.48 -2.03
N ARG A 221 16.09 7.26 -3.35
CA ARG A 221 16.18 8.32 -4.36
C ARG A 221 14.88 8.36 -5.14
N VAL A 222 13.96 9.23 -4.76
CA VAL A 222 12.65 9.27 -5.40
C VAL A 222 12.77 9.77 -6.83
N GLY A 223 12.22 9.00 -7.78
CA GLY A 223 12.15 9.39 -9.19
C GLY A 223 11.39 10.70 -9.38
N VAL A 224 12.08 11.68 -9.98
CA VAL A 224 11.44 12.86 -10.59
C VAL A 224 10.48 12.36 -11.70
N PRO A 225 9.23 12.85 -11.78
CA PRO A 225 8.32 12.53 -12.88
C PRO A 225 8.95 12.85 -14.24
N ARG A 226 9.05 11.85 -15.12
CA ARG A 226 9.69 11.99 -16.44
C ARG A 226 8.62 11.89 -17.53
N THR A 227 8.49 12.89 -18.39
CA THR A 227 7.58 12.82 -19.54
C THR A 227 7.91 11.60 -20.40
N VAL A 228 6.88 10.85 -20.78
CA VAL A 228 6.98 9.71 -21.70
C VAL A 228 6.49 10.14 -23.08
N PHE A 229 5.29 10.72 -23.14
CA PHE A 229 4.69 11.33 -24.32
C PHE A 229 3.59 12.32 -23.90
N SER A 230 3.12 13.11 -24.87
CA SER A 230 1.92 13.93 -24.78
C SER A 230 1.21 13.92 -26.13
N SER A 231 -0.12 13.87 -26.13
CA SER A 231 -0.97 13.82 -27.34
C SER A 231 -2.17 14.75 -27.17
N SER A 232 -2.60 15.43 -28.23
CA SER A 232 -3.74 16.36 -28.14
C SER A 232 -5.08 15.62 -28.05
N LEU A 233 -6.10 16.24 -27.44
CA LEU A 233 -7.44 15.64 -27.39
C LEU A 233 -8.03 15.46 -28.79
N ASP A 234 -7.68 16.32 -29.75
CA ASP A 234 -8.10 16.20 -31.14
C ASP A 234 -7.35 15.10 -31.89
N GLU A 235 -6.05 14.90 -31.64
CA GLU A 235 -5.28 13.76 -32.15
C GLU A 235 -5.87 12.44 -31.63
N LEU A 236 -6.08 12.34 -30.31
CA LEU A 236 -6.75 11.19 -29.68
C LEU A 236 -8.16 10.96 -30.25
N ARG A 237 -8.96 12.02 -30.47
CA ARG A 237 -10.30 11.90 -31.09
C ARG A 237 -10.21 11.43 -32.54
N SER A 238 -9.26 11.95 -33.32
CA SER A 238 -9.03 11.54 -34.71
C SER A 238 -8.65 10.07 -34.85
N SER A 239 -7.98 9.48 -33.84
CA SER A 239 -7.64 8.05 -33.86
C SER A 239 -8.84 7.09 -33.81
N PHE A 240 -10.04 7.59 -33.47
CA PHE A 240 -11.30 6.84 -33.52
C PHE A 240 -12.25 7.28 -34.64
N LEU A 241 -12.05 8.47 -35.22
CA LEU A 241 -13.01 9.09 -36.14
C LEU A 241 -12.46 9.15 -37.57
N ASN A 242 -13.00 8.30 -38.44
CA ASN A 242 -12.67 8.24 -39.88
C ASN A 242 -13.05 9.52 -40.67
N HIS A 243 -13.68 10.51 -40.05
CA HIS A 243 -14.09 11.76 -40.67
C HIS A 243 -13.71 12.95 -39.77
N PRO A 244 -13.15 14.05 -40.32
CA PRO A 244 -12.91 15.26 -39.55
C PRO A 244 -14.25 15.90 -39.18
N ASN A 245 -14.55 15.96 -37.88
CA ASN A 245 -15.73 16.66 -37.39
C ASN A 245 -15.46 18.18 -37.48
N PRO A 246 -16.37 19.02 -38.01
CA PRO A 246 -16.24 20.47 -37.91
C PRO A 246 -16.14 20.86 -36.43
N GLY A 247 -15.43 21.97 -36.16
CA GLY A 247 -14.93 22.29 -34.83
C GLY A 247 -15.99 22.22 -33.73
N LEU A 248 -15.65 21.56 -32.63
CA LEU A 248 -16.33 21.84 -31.37
C LEU A 248 -15.93 23.25 -30.95
N ASP A 249 -16.92 24.14 -30.76
CA ASP A 249 -16.65 25.51 -30.36
C ASP A 249 -15.90 25.57 -29.02
N ALA A 250 -14.92 26.46 -28.95
CA ALA A 250 -14.01 26.60 -27.80
C ALA A 250 -14.67 27.25 -26.55
N GLU A 251 -16.01 27.33 -26.51
CA GLU A 251 -16.78 28.15 -25.57
C GLU A 251 -16.87 27.60 -24.15
N THR A 252 -16.47 26.34 -23.88
CA THR A 252 -16.32 25.85 -22.50
C THR A 252 -15.00 25.10 -22.29
N ARG A 253 -14.10 25.72 -21.52
CA ARG A 253 -12.91 25.09 -20.94
C ARG A 253 -13.30 24.14 -19.78
N VAL A 254 -14.02 23.07 -20.11
CA VAL A 254 -14.44 22.04 -19.13
C VAL A 254 -13.20 21.35 -18.53
N ILE A 255 -13.26 20.97 -17.26
CA ILE A 255 -12.24 20.13 -16.63
C ILE A 255 -12.18 18.79 -17.38
N PRO A 256 -11.04 18.38 -17.96
CA PRO A 256 -10.96 17.15 -18.73
C PRO A 256 -11.27 15.94 -17.84
N LEU A 257 -12.12 15.04 -18.32
CA LEU A 257 -12.50 13.86 -17.55
C LEU A 257 -11.49 12.73 -17.76
N ILE A 258 -10.94 12.21 -16.67
CA ILE A 258 -10.05 11.05 -16.68
C ILE A 258 -10.35 10.13 -15.49
N ALA A 259 -10.35 8.81 -15.74
CA ALA A 259 -10.56 7.77 -14.74
C ALA A 259 -9.68 6.55 -15.03
N SER A 260 -9.49 5.69 -14.04
CA SER A 260 -8.78 4.41 -14.23
C SER A 260 -9.14 3.35 -13.19
N ASP A 261 -8.80 2.10 -13.49
CA ASP A 261 -8.69 0.98 -12.53
C ASP A 261 -7.50 1.13 -11.54
N ARG A 262 -6.63 2.13 -11.76
CA ARG A 262 -5.30 2.35 -11.16
C ARG A 262 -4.22 1.32 -11.55
N GLU A 263 -4.52 0.35 -12.40
CA GLU A 263 -3.59 -0.65 -12.92
C GLU A 263 -3.20 -0.36 -14.37
N LYS A 264 -4.13 -0.53 -15.33
CA LYS A 264 -3.88 -0.38 -16.78
C LYS A 264 -5.03 0.27 -17.54
N LEU A 265 -6.30 0.04 -17.19
CA LEU A 265 -7.44 0.63 -17.88
C LEU A 265 -7.51 2.14 -17.58
N VAL A 266 -7.39 2.96 -18.62
CA VAL A 266 -7.56 4.41 -18.57
C VAL A 266 -8.76 4.80 -19.44
N ILE A 267 -9.61 5.68 -18.91
CA ILE A 267 -10.77 6.23 -19.61
C ILE A 267 -10.60 7.75 -19.66
N VAL A 268 -10.74 8.36 -20.84
CA VAL A 268 -10.55 9.80 -21.09
C VAL A 268 -11.75 10.37 -21.84
N GLY A 269 -12.34 11.45 -21.35
CA GLY A 269 -13.31 12.25 -22.11
C GLY A 269 -12.60 13.13 -23.13
N LEU A 270 -12.93 12.99 -24.41
CA LEU A 270 -12.25 13.64 -25.55
C LEU A 270 -13.00 14.89 -26.06
N GLY A 271 -13.99 15.37 -25.30
CA GLY A 271 -14.95 16.39 -25.74
C GLY A 271 -15.99 15.85 -26.73
N GLY A 272 -17.03 16.63 -27.03
CA GLY A 272 -18.02 16.28 -28.06
C GLY A 272 -18.86 15.03 -27.79
N GLY A 273 -18.96 14.59 -26.54
CA GLY A 273 -19.59 13.32 -26.16
C GLY A 273 -18.70 12.08 -26.36
N TYR A 274 -17.50 12.23 -26.92
CA TYR A 274 -16.59 11.11 -27.15
C TYR A 274 -15.82 10.71 -25.89
N VAL A 275 -15.67 9.40 -25.69
CA VAL A 275 -14.91 8.80 -24.58
C VAL A 275 -13.94 7.78 -25.17
N GLY A 276 -12.64 8.00 -24.96
CA GLY A 276 -11.59 7.03 -25.30
C GLY A 276 -11.36 6.07 -24.13
N MET A 277 -11.37 4.76 -24.41
CA MET A 277 -11.03 3.71 -23.45
C MET A 277 -9.76 3.00 -23.90
N TYR A 278 -8.75 2.96 -23.03
CA TYR A 278 -7.40 2.48 -23.36
C TYR A 278 -6.91 1.46 -22.35
N HIS A 279 -6.42 0.32 -22.82
CA HIS A 279 -5.62 -0.59 -22.00
C HIS A 279 -4.14 -0.18 -22.11
N SER A 280 -3.55 0.27 -21.01
CA SER A 280 -2.16 0.71 -20.96
C SER A 280 -1.18 -0.44 -21.16
N ASN A 281 -0.44 -0.37 -22.27
CA ASN A 281 0.69 -1.27 -22.58
C ASN A 281 2.03 -0.71 -22.09
N LEU A 282 2.03 0.31 -21.22
CA LEU A 282 3.24 0.93 -20.69
C LEU A 282 4.03 -0.05 -19.78
N PRO A 283 5.37 -0.09 -19.88
CA PRO A 283 6.19 -1.07 -19.16
C PRO A 283 6.18 -0.82 -17.65
N ILE A 284 5.44 -1.64 -16.92
CA ILE A 284 5.40 -1.63 -15.45
C ILE A 284 6.74 -2.15 -14.91
N PHE A 285 7.53 -1.29 -14.28
CA PHE A 285 8.73 -1.72 -13.55
C PHE A 285 8.30 -2.53 -12.33
N LYS A 286 8.32 -3.85 -12.44
CA LYS A 286 8.15 -4.74 -11.28
C LYS A 286 9.33 -4.52 -10.33
N GLY A 287 9.02 -4.08 -9.10
CA GLY A 287 9.99 -4.04 -8.00
C GLY A 287 10.32 -5.43 -7.47
N GLU A 288 10.82 -6.35 -8.31
CA GLU A 288 11.25 -7.71 -7.95
C GLU A 288 12.60 -7.71 -7.18
N PHE A 289 12.72 -6.85 -6.17
CA PHE A 289 13.76 -6.95 -5.16
C PHE A 289 13.43 -8.09 -4.18
N ASN A 290 13.61 -9.33 -4.66
CA ASN A 290 13.73 -10.54 -3.84
C ASN A 290 15.06 -10.57 -3.05
N THR A 291 15.49 -9.42 -2.50
CA THR A 291 16.59 -9.30 -1.53
C THR A 291 16.31 -10.13 -0.27
N MET A 292 15.03 -10.44 -0.02
CA MET A 292 14.53 -11.29 1.05
C MET A 292 15.10 -12.72 1.05
N LEU A 293 15.78 -13.18 0.00
CA LEU A 293 16.55 -14.43 0.05
C LEU A 293 17.91 -14.27 0.78
N TRP A 294 18.59 -13.15 0.60
CA TRP A 294 19.96 -12.94 1.09
C TRP A 294 20.07 -12.33 2.49
N THR A 295 18.99 -11.71 3.00
CA THR A 295 18.94 -11.15 4.36
C THR A 295 17.95 -11.87 5.28
N SER A 296 17.39 -13.01 4.86
CA SER A 296 16.46 -13.79 5.69
C SER A 296 17.20 -14.48 6.84
N PRO A 297 16.63 -14.51 8.07
CA PRO A 297 17.11 -15.36 9.16
C PRO A 297 17.26 -16.84 8.77
N VAL A 298 16.47 -17.31 7.80
CA VAL A 298 16.55 -18.68 7.26
C VAL A 298 17.89 -18.93 6.55
N LEU A 299 18.42 -17.96 5.81
CA LEU A 299 19.73 -18.10 5.16
C LEU A 299 20.87 -18.12 6.19
N PHE A 300 20.81 -17.27 7.21
CA PHE A 300 21.76 -17.32 8.32
C PHE A 300 21.69 -18.66 9.08
N PHE A 301 20.49 -19.22 9.28
CA PHE A 301 20.31 -20.54 9.88
C PHE A 301 20.88 -21.67 9.02
N ILE A 302 20.68 -21.63 7.70
CA ILE A 302 21.28 -22.61 6.76
C ILE A 302 22.81 -22.51 6.75
N LEU A 303 23.38 -21.30 6.73
CA LEU A 303 24.83 -21.09 6.82
C LEU A 303 25.40 -21.57 8.17
N PHE A 304 24.69 -21.34 9.27
CA PHE A 304 25.06 -21.85 10.58
C PHE A 304 25.05 -23.39 10.62
N LEU A 305 24.02 -24.03 10.07
CA LEU A 305 23.96 -25.50 9.96
C LEU A 305 25.09 -26.05 9.08
N PHE A 306 25.45 -25.39 7.98
CA PHE A 306 26.59 -25.77 7.14
C PHE A 306 27.93 -25.63 7.88
N GLY A 307 28.14 -24.53 8.61
CA GLY A 307 29.33 -24.32 9.43
C GLY A 307 29.46 -25.34 10.57
N ALA A 308 28.35 -25.60 11.26
CA ALA A 308 28.29 -26.63 12.31
C ALA A 308 28.56 -28.04 11.74
N TRP A 309 27.93 -28.40 10.61
CA TRP A 309 28.17 -29.69 9.96
C TRP A 309 29.63 -29.84 9.52
N HIS A 310 30.22 -28.84 8.85
CA HIS A 310 31.63 -28.88 8.44
C HIS A 310 32.57 -29.03 9.64
N PHE A 311 32.31 -28.32 10.75
CA PHE A 311 33.07 -28.44 11.99
C PHE A 311 32.94 -29.85 12.61
N PHE A 312 31.72 -30.34 12.82
CA PHE A 312 31.51 -31.65 13.46
C PHE A 312 31.89 -32.83 12.58
N ALA A 313 31.76 -32.74 11.25
CA ALA A 313 32.20 -33.77 10.32
C ALA A 313 33.73 -33.94 10.37
N LYS A 314 34.49 -32.85 10.23
CA LYS A 314 35.96 -32.90 10.34
C LYS A 314 36.44 -33.29 11.73
N LYS A 315 35.70 -32.90 12.79
CA LYS A 315 36.02 -33.34 14.16
C LYS A 315 35.72 -34.83 14.39
N LYS A 316 34.91 -35.48 13.55
CA LYS A 316 34.63 -36.91 13.67
C LYS A 316 35.84 -37.78 13.33
N GLU A 317 36.63 -37.39 12.33
CA GLU A 317 37.92 -38.02 11.99
C GLU A 317 38.98 -37.80 13.08
N ALA A 318 38.97 -36.62 13.71
CA ALA A 318 39.90 -36.27 14.79
C ALA A 318 39.60 -36.95 16.14
N LEU A 319 38.37 -37.43 16.36
CA LEU A 319 37.94 -38.04 17.63
C LEU A 319 37.91 -39.58 17.62
N THR A 320 38.16 -40.21 16.46
CA THR A 320 38.31 -41.67 16.34
C THR A 320 39.74 -42.17 16.52
N SER A 321 40.70 -41.30 16.85
CA SER A 321 42.13 -41.61 16.96
C SER A 321 42.62 -41.93 18.39
N TRP A 322 41.74 -41.95 19.39
CA TRP A 322 42.11 -42.13 20.80
C TRP A 322 41.40 -43.33 21.45
N GLY A 323 42.10 -44.47 21.44
CA GLY A 323 41.82 -45.63 22.29
C GLY A 323 41.95 -46.99 21.58
N PRO A 324 42.40 -48.06 22.27
CA PRO A 324 43.08 -48.08 23.57
C PRO A 324 44.23 -49.10 23.67
N ASP A 325 45.48 -48.65 23.81
CA ASP A 325 46.62 -49.51 24.16
C ASP A 325 47.59 -48.81 25.13
N ASP A 326 47.74 -49.39 26.33
CA ASP A 326 48.84 -49.17 27.29
C ASP A 326 49.79 -50.36 27.15
N PRO A 327 51.13 -50.18 27.08
CA PRO A 327 51.92 -50.49 28.29
C PRO A 327 53.27 -49.74 28.45
N PHE A 328 53.72 -49.50 29.69
CA PHE A 328 54.88 -50.20 30.32
C PHE A 328 55.36 -49.59 31.67
N SER A 329 55.14 -50.39 32.73
CA SER A 329 55.82 -50.56 34.04
C SER A 329 57.02 -49.71 34.51
N SER A 330 57.01 -49.41 35.83
CA SER A 330 58.16 -49.31 36.78
C SER A 330 59.20 -48.17 36.59
N THR A 331 59.79 -47.50 37.60
CA THR A 331 59.90 -47.61 39.08
C THR A 331 60.22 -46.20 39.68
N SER A 332 60.56 -45.86 40.95
CA SER A 332 60.88 -46.54 42.24
C SER A 332 60.82 -45.57 43.47
N ALA A 333 61.01 -46.15 44.67
CA ALA A 333 61.43 -45.61 45.98
C ALA A 333 62.47 -44.44 46.00
N THR A 334 62.71 -43.62 47.06
CA THR A 334 62.14 -43.44 48.44
C THR A 334 62.71 -42.17 49.12
N THR A 335 62.05 -41.65 50.16
CA THR A 335 62.52 -40.95 51.41
C THR A 335 61.57 -39.81 51.82
N GLY A 336 61.32 -39.48 53.09
CA GLY A 336 61.72 -40.07 54.39
C GLY A 336 60.54 -40.06 55.39
N ALA A 337 60.73 -40.56 56.62
CA ALA A 337 59.63 -40.99 57.51
C ALA A 337 59.74 -40.44 58.98
N PRO A 338 59.16 -41.02 60.07
CA PRO A 338 58.24 -40.23 60.93
C PRO A 338 58.48 -40.31 62.46
N MET A 339 57.68 -39.57 63.26
CA MET A 339 57.25 -39.89 64.65
C MET A 339 55.82 -39.29 64.85
N ALA A 340 54.83 -39.87 65.56
CA ALA A 340 54.78 -40.60 66.84
C ALA A 340 54.93 -39.66 68.08
N SER A 341 54.17 -39.75 69.18
CA SER A 341 52.99 -40.57 69.54
C SER A 341 52.24 -40.01 70.80
N GLY A 342 51.05 -40.55 71.12
CA GLY A 342 50.25 -40.25 72.34
C GLY A 342 48.77 -39.99 72.02
N SER A 343 47.74 -40.78 72.39
CA SER A 343 47.38 -41.48 73.66
C SER A 343 46.91 -40.50 74.75
N GLY A 344 45.67 -40.53 75.27
CA GLY A 344 44.46 -41.34 74.97
C GLY A 344 43.19 -40.55 75.38
N ASP A 345 42.00 -41.09 75.66
CA ASP A 345 41.49 -42.47 75.73
C ASP A 345 39.93 -42.44 75.75
N ARG A 346 39.22 -43.46 75.20
CA ARG A 346 37.74 -43.72 75.25
C ARG A 346 36.77 -42.70 74.57
N SER A 347 35.59 -43.06 74.03
CA SER A 347 35.04 -44.36 73.56
C SER A 347 33.73 -44.20 72.74
N PHE A 348 33.64 -44.83 71.56
CA PHE A 348 32.43 -45.26 70.79
C PHE A 348 31.30 -44.30 70.34
N ALA A 349 31.07 -44.27 69.01
CA ALA A 349 29.80 -44.51 68.26
C ALA A 349 28.45 -43.83 68.66
N ASP A 350 27.57 -43.38 67.75
CA ASP A 350 27.56 -43.30 66.26
C ASP A 350 26.41 -42.36 65.78
N SER A 351 26.37 -42.08 64.46
CA SER A 351 25.18 -41.78 63.63
C SER A 351 24.57 -40.36 63.51
N SER A 352 24.47 -39.96 62.24
CA SER A 352 23.34 -39.30 61.54
C SER A 352 22.96 -37.81 61.72
N SER A 353 23.42 -37.02 60.73
CA SER A 353 22.61 -36.15 59.84
C SER A 353 21.96 -34.82 60.31
N ARG A 354 22.20 -33.78 59.50
CA ARG A 354 21.29 -32.65 59.12
C ARG A 354 20.63 -31.81 60.23
N SER A 355 21.14 -30.60 60.44
CA SER A 355 20.51 -29.35 59.94
C SER A 355 21.41 -28.13 60.16
N SER A 356 21.13 -27.02 59.46
CA SER A 356 21.63 -25.68 59.80
C SER A 356 20.65 -24.65 59.28
N GLU A 357 20.07 -23.86 60.18
CA GLU A 357 18.99 -22.89 59.91
C GLU A 357 19.29 -21.58 60.68
N VAL A 358 18.46 -20.54 60.46
CA VAL A 358 18.39 -19.28 61.22
C VAL A 358 19.54 -18.27 61.00
N MET A 359 19.23 -17.20 60.25
CA MET A 359 19.06 -15.89 60.89
C MET A 359 18.17 -14.94 60.06
N ASP A 360 17.17 -14.36 60.73
CA ASP A 360 16.22 -13.36 60.19
C ASP A 360 16.64 -11.91 60.53
N LEU A 361 16.08 -10.91 59.82
CA LEU A 361 15.09 -9.96 60.40
C LEU A 361 14.82 -8.70 59.53
N ARG A 362 13.56 -8.23 59.59
CA ARG A 362 12.97 -6.95 59.07
C ARG A 362 12.81 -6.81 57.53
N GLY A 363 11.68 -6.35 56.98
CA GLY A 363 10.34 -6.13 57.57
C GLY A 363 9.42 -5.13 56.82
N GLY A 364 8.32 -5.62 56.20
CA GLY A 364 7.17 -4.82 55.70
C GLY A 364 7.30 -4.16 54.31
N ASN A 365 6.23 -3.89 53.53
CA ASN A 365 4.82 -4.23 53.73
C ASN A 365 3.98 -4.24 52.42
N LEU A 366 3.16 -5.29 52.23
CA LEU A 366 1.83 -5.34 51.56
C LEU A 366 1.58 -4.72 50.15
N ARG A 367 1.55 -5.56 49.11
CA ARG A 367 0.30 -6.06 48.44
C ARG A 367 0.61 -6.96 47.23
N ALA A 368 -0.12 -8.06 47.08
CA ALA A 368 0.06 -9.04 45.98
C ALA A 368 -1.28 -9.54 45.41
N PRO A 369 -1.35 -9.92 44.11
CA PRO A 369 -2.51 -10.58 43.51
C PRO A 369 -2.46 -12.12 43.64
N PRO A 370 -3.60 -12.83 43.71
CA PRO A 370 -3.65 -14.29 43.85
C PRO A 370 -3.47 -15.05 42.51
N PRO A 371 -3.07 -16.34 42.53
CA PRO A 371 -2.59 -17.06 41.35
C PRO A 371 -3.66 -17.91 40.62
N ARG A 372 -3.34 -18.29 39.37
CA ARG A 372 -4.05 -19.32 38.60
C ARG A 372 -3.85 -20.72 39.23
N ARG A 373 -4.85 -21.59 39.15
CA ARG A 373 -4.68 -23.06 39.27
C ARG A 373 -5.25 -23.77 38.05
N TYR A 374 -4.56 -24.84 37.63
CA TYR A 374 -5.01 -25.78 36.61
C TYR A 374 -5.95 -26.84 37.23
N GLY A 375 -6.80 -27.45 36.42
CA GLY A 375 -7.60 -28.63 36.77
C GLY A 375 -7.76 -29.54 35.56
N SER A 376 -7.60 -30.85 35.76
CA SER A 376 -7.64 -31.87 34.70
C SER A 376 -8.88 -32.78 34.85
N PRO A 377 -9.40 -33.40 33.77
CA PRO A 377 -10.81 -33.84 33.71
C PRO A 377 -11.04 -35.35 33.92
N SER A 378 -12.29 -35.74 34.20
CA SER A 378 -12.72 -37.15 34.12
C SER A 378 -14.22 -37.41 33.81
N ARG A 379 -14.44 -38.04 32.65
CA ARG A 379 -15.46 -39.09 32.34
C ARG A 379 -16.94 -38.72 32.07
N TYR A 380 -17.58 -39.66 31.37
CA TYR A 380 -18.86 -39.60 30.64
C TYR A 380 -20.00 -40.40 31.32
N SER A 381 -21.25 -39.98 31.11
CA SER A 381 -22.35 -40.78 30.50
C SER A 381 -23.67 -39.98 30.51
N GLY A 382 -24.60 -40.11 29.55
CA GLY A 382 -24.52 -40.82 28.26
C GLY A 382 -25.90 -41.07 27.61
N GLY A 383 -26.05 -40.78 26.31
CA GLY A 383 -27.23 -41.15 25.49
C GLY A 383 -28.41 -40.15 25.49
N ALA A 384 -29.25 -40.07 24.45
CA ALA A 384 -29.15 -40.71 23.12
C ALA A 384 -29.99 -39.99 22.03
N ALA A 385 -29.48 -40.04 20.78
CA ALA A 385 -30.19 -40.10 19.48
C ALA A 385 -31.21 -38.98 19.08
N SER A 386 -31.36 -38.60 17.80
CA SER A 386 -30.70 -39.08 16.56
C SER A 386 -30.61 -38.00 15.47
N ALA A 387 -29.61 -38.17 14.59
CA ALA A 387 -29.59 -38.07 13.11
C ALA A 387 -30.38 -36.94 12.37
N TYR A 388 -29.89 -36.41 11.24
CA TYR A 388 -28.97 -37.00 10.24
C TYR A 388 -27.72 -36.14 9.94
N ARG A 389 -26.77 -36.70 9.18
CA ARG A 389 -25.45 -36.12 8.85
C ARG A 389 -25.19 -36.08 7.35
N LEU A 390 -24.42 -35.08 6.92
CA LEU A 390 -23.25 -35.08 6.00
C LEU A 390 -22.96 -33.58 5.70
N GLY A 391 -21.75 -33.00 5.73
CA GLY A 391 -20.38 -33.54 5.77
C GLY A 391 -19.62 -33.08 4.51
N GLY A 392 -18.45 -32.44 4.54
CA GLY A 392 -17.70 -31.86 5.67
C GLY A 392 -16.33 -31.27 5.22
N ASN A 393 -15.73 -30.42 6.07
CA ASN A 393 -14.29 -30.07 6.14
C ASN A 393 -13.55 -29.48 4.90
N ALA A 394 -13.30 -28.15 4.91
CA ALA A 394 -12.07 -27.54 4.35
C ALA A 394 -11.90 -26.06 4.81
N ASP A 395 -10.74 -25.71 5.37
CA ASP A 395 -10.35 -24.31 5.62
C ASP A 395 -9.84 -23.66 4.32
N HIS A 396 -10.41 -22.52 3.91
CA HIS A 396 -9.92 -21.76 2.76
C HIS A 396 -9.67 -20.27 3.08
N ASN A 397 -8.38 -19.92 3.09
CA ASN A 397 -7.89 -18.55 3.16
C ASN A 397 -8.30 -17.76 1.90
N ALA A 398 -9.03 -16.66 2.08
CA ALA A 398 -9.45 -15.79 0.98
C ALA A 398 -8.27 -14.93 0.45
N ARG A 399 -7.42 -15.53 -0.38
CA ARG A 399 -6.45 -14.81 -1.23
C ARG A 399 -7.06 -14.67 -2.63
N PRO A 400 -7.31 -13.46 -3.15
CA PRO A 400 -7.84 -13.31 -4.50
C PRO A 400 -6.77 -13.73 -5.52
N ALA A 401 -7.09 -14.75 -6.32
CA ALA A 401 -6.33 -15.09 -7.52
C ALA A 401 -6.84 -14.23 -8.69
N SER A 402 -5.93 -13.68 -9.49
CA SER A 402 -6.25 -13.04 -10.76
C SER A 402 -6.62 -14.11 -11.80
N VAL A 403 -7.72 -13.89 -12.52
CA VAL A 403 -8.10 -14.67 -13.70
C VAL A 403 -8.39 -13.67 -14.81
N ASP A 404 -7.60 -13.72 -15.89
CA ASP A 404 -7.82 -12.91 -17.09
C ASP A 404 -8.97 -13.50 -17.93
N PRO A 405 -9.85 -12.66 -18.50
CA PRO A 405 -10.71 -13.03 -19.62
C PRO A 405 -10.04 -12.64 -20.95
N ASP A 406 -9.67 -13.63 -21.78
CA ASP A 406 -9.03 -13.43 -23.09
C ASP A 406 -9.97 -12.75 -24.11
N PHE A 407 -9.93 -11.42 -24.19
CA PHE A 407 -10.54 -10.66 -25.29
C PHE A 407 -9.56 -10.54 -26.47
N ARG A 408 -9.87 -11.20 -27.59
CA ARG A 408 -9.12 -11.07 -28.85
C ARG A 408 -9.36 -9.73 -29.54
N ALA A 409 -8.63 -8.70 -29.12
CA ALA A 409 -8.46 -7.49 -29.91
C ALA A 409 -7.51 -7.75 -31.11
N THR A 410 -7.81 -7.16 -32.27
CA THR A 410 -7.00 -7.29 -33.49
C THR A 410 -5.74 -6.42 -33.43
N GLU A 411 -4.56 -7.05 -33.53
CA GLU A 411 -3.27 -6.33 -33.54
C GLU A 411 -3.07 -5.48 -34.81
N LEU A 412 -3.36 -4.18 -34.73
CA LEU A 412 -2.84 -3.20 -35.70
C LEU A 412 -1.36 -2.93 -35.43
N LYS A 413 -0.49 -3.75 -36.04
CA LYS A 413 0.96 -3.64 -35.94
C LYS A 413 1.48 -2.38 -36.66
N TYR A 414 1.65 -1.31 -35.89
CA TYR A 414 2.32 -0.10 -36.33
C TYR A 414 3.80 -0.39 -36.64
N ARG A 415 4.13 -0.60 -37.93
CA ARG A 415 5.52 -0.60 -38.40
C ARG A 415 6.02 0.85 -38.42
N ALA A 416 6.87 1.20 -37.45
CA ALA A 416 7.71 2.39 -37.58
C ALA A 416 8.61 2.23 -38.82
N SER A 417 8.71 3.28 -39.64
CA SER A 417 9.57 3.27 -40.82
C SER A 417 11.04 3.44 -40.39
N THR A 418 11.84 2.39 -40.57
CA THR A 418 13.29 2.44 -40.35
C THR A 418 13.97 3.11 -41.54
N MET A 419 14.24 4.41 -41.44
CA MET A 419 15.21 5.09 -42.30
C MET A 419 16.59 5.00 -41.66
N ASP A 420 17.47 4.16 -42.20
CA ASP A 420 18.85 4.01 -41.72
C ASP A 420 19.70 5.25 -42.06
N PRO A 421 20.37 5.89 -41.07
CA PRO A 421 21.36 6.91 -41.34
C PRO A 421 22.73 6.27 -41.71
N PRO A 422 23.39 6.69 -42.80
CA PRO A 422 24.60 6.04 -43.27
C PRO A 422 25.86 6.42 -42.48
N GLY A 423 26.60 5.40 -42.02
CA GLY A 423 28.08 5.40 -41.97
C GLY A 423 28.79 6.18 -40.86
N PHE A 424 29.14 5.50 -39.76
CA PHE A 424 30.23 5.94 -38.87
C PHE A 424 31.61 5.45 -39.37
N PRO A 425 32.59 6.33 -39.60
CA PRO A 425 34.01 5.97 -39.57
C PRO A 425 34.57 6.13 -38.15
N LYS A 426 35.29 5.12 -37.65
CA LYS A 426 36.03 5.21 -36.38
C LYS A 426 37.38 5.90 -36.57
N ARG A 427 37.67 6.92 -35.76
CA ARG A 427 39.03 7.17 -35.24
C ARG A 427 38.97 7.87 -33.87
N ARG A 428 40.12 7.99 -33.22
CA ARG A 428 40.28 8.34 -31.79
C ARG A 428 41.24 9.52 -31.66
N ASP A 429 41.27 10.11 -30.45
CA ASP A 429 42.24 11.09 -29.96
C ASP A 429 42.11 12.50 -30.60
N GLY A 430 42.32 13.63 -29.91
CA GLY A 430 42.51 13.85 -28.47
C GLY A 430 42.91 15.32 -28.13
N MET A 431 42.71 15.73 -26.86
CA MET A 431 43.17 17.00 -26.22
C MET A 431 42.43 18.32 -26.57
N PHE A 432 42.66 19.34 -25.72
CA PHE A 432 41.96 20.63 -25.64
C PHE A 432 42.67 21.77 -26.42
N VAL A 433 41.90 22.67 -27.05
CA VAL A 433 42.17 24.12 -27.24
C VAL A 433 40.81 24.86 -27.24
N ALA A 434 40.78 26.19 -27.04
CA ALA A 434 39.57 26.99 -26.76
C ALA A 434 39.25 28.11 -27.79
N ASN A 435 38.09 28.76 -27.60
CA ASN A 435 37.66 30.09 -28.04
C ASN A 435 37.36 30.39 -29.53
N GLN A 436 36.06 30.54 -29.84
CA GLN A 436 35.38 31.70 -30.47
C GLN A 436 33.88 31.34 -30.51
N VAL A 437 32.89 32.10 -30.04
CA VAL A 437 32.62 33.56 -30.11
C VAL A 437 32.58 34.06 -31.56
N VAL A 438 31.42 33.89 -32.18
CA VAL A 438 30.96 34.72 -33.30
C VAL A 438 29.54 35.18 -32.96
N ASN A 439 29.32 36.48 -33.09
CA ASN A 439 28.04 37.13 -32.95
C ASN A 439 27.90 38.02 -34.18
N ASP A 440 26.91 37.79 -35.05
CA ASP A 440 26.22 38.91 -35.71
C ASP A 440 24.88 38.51 -36.35
N ARG A 441 24.16 39.53 -36.80
CA ARG A 441 22.72 39.52 -37.13
C ARG A 441 22.38 39.18 -38.58
N SER A 442 21.20 38.57 -38.74
CA SER A 442 20.17 39.05 -39.69
C SER A 442 18.79 38.70 -39.16
#